data_AF-A0A1S1MTF8-F1
#
_entry.id   AF-A0A1S1MTF8-F1
#
_cell.length_a   1.000
_cell.length_b   1.000
_cell.length_c   1.000
_cell.angle_alpha   90.00
_cell.angle_beta   90.00
_cell.angle_gamma   90.00
#
_symmetry.space_group_name_H-M   'P 1'
#
loop_
_entity.id
_entity.type
_entity.pdbx_description
1 polymer ?
#
loop_
_entity_poly.entity_id
_entity_poly.type
_entity_poly.pdbx_seq_one_letter_code
_entity_poly.pdbx_strand_id
1 'polypeptide(L)'
;MNKLIFGLLNPYGEQLSALQSKLRELTIAFSRYRYRQEILEGQSIAETLNMAVDRGAQYCLIQSVGHVIDEQWYLPHWQRQGFHKSIAALCQQQDFLVAGQLYRSENHTLGIEPNCILVNLIQYQKVGMPEFGEVDWQPREVVTVVSESALSNSAQWQIKTQPSDVQGWQFVLHSLQHNLGVRAFTQDINYNRFDLNVPTSQQHFAKCLLDSHSLSEVENKLAPTQLAFLQRAQKQIQNAKKGVFLLNIESYDDLDNEPKDQALDSVFSVAAGFKAYRILATQGFHANSEVVFFDYSQQALAVRQFIVEHWDGEDFPAFVKRVFAHFPEPGCFYQLWHNTDTKNIDWQDLEHLWQTELERWGGAQSFKAQWQRFKALPHRYMHIDLLADRQALFDVIESAGHSYIWWSNAFFTIYSHWHFNAQQRESFYRDWVSSLAQCAPKCRVNGADHNNCAVNGLTAGRYQGLLEEQTGGELNPQTLPCLDMQF
;
A
#
# COMPACT_ATOMS: atom_id res chain seq x y z
N MET A 1 9.45 4.63 12.49
CA MET A 1 8.75 5.63 11.65
C MET A 1 7.79 6.53 12.43
N ASN A 2 7.64 6.37 13.76
CA ASN A 2 6.66 7.09 14.61
C ASN A 2 6.83 8.61 14.73
N LYS A 3 7.64 9.24 13.87
CA LYS A 3 7.89 10.67 13.85
C LYS A 3 7.85 11.29 12.44
N LEU A 4 7.52 10.47 11.44
CA LEU A 4 7.22 10.91 10.08
C LEU A 4 5.70 11.05 9.96
N ILE A 5 5.24 12.22 9.51
CA ILE A 5 3.86 12.47 9.13
C ILE A 5 3.76 12.72 7.63
N PHE A 6 2.67 12.27 7.00
CA PHE A 6 2.40 12.59 5.59
C PHE A 6 1.57 13.86 5.50
N GLY A 7 1.91 14.69 4.52
CA GLY A 7 1.17 15.88 4.14
C GLY A 7 0.61 15.73 2.73
N LEU A 8 -0.63 16.12 2.51
CA LEU A 8 -1.27 16.24 1.21
C LEU A 8 -1.37 17.73 0.86
N LEU A 9 -0.64 18.15 -0.16
CA LEU A 9 -0.76 19.48 -0.74
C LEU A 9 -1.95 19.51 -1.71
N ASN A 10 -3.04 20.13 -1.26
CA ASN A 10 -4.25 20.35 -2.04
C ASN A 10 -4.48 21.86 -2.27
N PRO A 11 -3.85 22.45 -3.31
CA PRO A 11 -3.99 23.88 -3.59
C PRO A 11 -5.39 24.26 -4.09
N TYR A 12 -6.26 23.29 -4.33
CA TYR A 12 -7.62 23.49 -4.84
C TYR A 12 -8.67 23.64 -3.71
N GLY A 13 -8.31 23.32 -2.46
CA GLY A 13 -9.24 23.32 -1.33
C GLY A 13 -10.40 22.34 -1.52
N GLU A 14 -11.60 22.73 -1.08
CA GLU A 14 -12.80 21.88 -1.13
C GLU A 14 -13.43 21.79 -2.54
N GLN A 15 -13.10 22.72 -3.44
CA GLN A 15 -13.71 22.80 -4.77
C GLN A 15 -12.91 22.00 -5.80
N LEU A 16 -13.02 20.67 -5.72
CA LEU A 16 -12.35 19.76 -6.63
C LEU A 16 -13.23 19.41 -7.83
N SER A 17 -12.66 19.49 -9.04
CA SER A 17 -13.24 18.82 -10.22
C SER A 17 -13.24 17.30 -10.04
N ALA A 18 -14.04 16.58 -10.83
CA ALA A 18 -14.11 15.11 -10.75
C ALA A 18 -12.73 14.43 -10.88
N LEU A 19 -11.86 14.94 -11.76
CA LEU A 19 -10.51 14.43 -11.90
C LEU A 19 -9.65 14.72 -10.67
N GLN A 20 -9.70 15.96 -10.15
CA GLN A 20 -8.93 16.33 -8.96
C GLN A 20 -9.38 15.54 -7.73
N SER A 21 -10.67 15.30 -7.56
CA SER A 21 -11.20 14.41 -6.52
C SER A 21 -10.64 12.99 -6.66
N LYS A 22 -10.65 12.44 -7.87
CA LYS A 22 -10.11 11.08 -8.11
C LYS A 22 -8.59 11.02 -7.89
N LEU A 23 -7.84 12.02 -8.33
CA LEU A 23 -6.41 12.13 -8.09
C LEU A 23 -6.08 12.23 -6.60
N ARG A 24 -6.87 13.02 -5.85
CA ARG A 24 -6.75 13.15 -4.40
C ARG A 24 -6.99 11.81 -3.71
N GLU A 25 -8.08 11.11 -4.07
CA GLU A 25 -8.38 9.77 -3.55
C GLU A 25 -7.24 8.78 -3.84
N LEU A 26 -6.69 8.79 -5.06
CA LEU A 26 -5.57 7.91 -5.42
C LEU A 26 -4.31 8.23 -4.62
N THR A 27 -3.98 9.51 -4.44
CA THR A 27 -2.84 9.92 -3.61
C THR A 27 -2.99 9.40 -2.18
N ILE A 28 -4.16 9.60 -1.57
CA ILE A 28 -4.44 9.12 -0.20
C ILE A 28 -4.37 7.59 -0.16
N ALA A 29 -5.07 6.91 -1.07
CA ALA A 29 -5.16 5.46 -1.08
C ALA A 29 -3.80 4.77 -1.24
N PHE A 30 -2.97 5.26 -2.17
CA PHE A 30 -1.67 4.64 -2.39
C PHE A 30 -0.69 4.90 -1.24
N SER A 31 -0.78 6.06 -0.57
CA SER A 31 -0.01 6.31 0.65
C SER A 31 -0.41 5.36 1.80
N ARG A 32 -1.68 4.94 1.86
CA ARG A 32 -2.19 3.99 2.86
C ARG A 32 -1.72 2.55 2.68
N TYR A 33 -0.92 2.19 1.68
CA TYR A 33 -0.35 0.84 1.61
C TYR A 33 0.58 0.54 2.79
N ARG A 34 1.45 1.49 3.21
CA ARG A 34 2.33 1.33 4.40
C ARG A 34 2.25 2.48 5.41
N TYR A 35 1.46 3.53 5.15
CA TYR A 35 1.25 4.61 6.11
C TYR A 35 -0.12 4.51 6.80
N ARG A 36 -0.14 4.52 8.14
CA ARG A 36 -1.37 4.32 8.95
C ARG A 36 -1.71 5.49 9.87
N GLN A 37 -0.81 6.47 10.01
CA GLN A 37 -1.06 7.67 10.82
C GLN A 37 -1.89 8.70 10.05
N GLU A 38 -2.27 9.80 10.68
CA GLU A 38 -2.99 10.88 10.01
C GLU A 38 -2.21 11.46 8.82
N ILE A 39 -2.92 11.80 7.75
CA ILE A 39 -2.42 12.59 6.61
C ILE A 39 -2.96 14.00 6.77
N LEU A 40 -2.07 14.97 6.89
CA LEU A 40 -2.44 16.38 7.04
C LEU A 40 -2.71 16.98 5.68
N GLU A 41 -3.87 17.59 5.44
CA GLU A 41 -4.19 18.22 4.16
C GLU A 41 -4.17 19.74 4.28
N GLY A 42 -3.30 20.39 3.51
CA GLY A 42 -3.15 21.85 3.48
C GLY A 42 -3.14 22.42 2.07
N GLN A 43 -3.45 23.71 1.93
CA GLN A 43 -3.49 24.41 0.65
C GLN A 43 -2.10 24.89 0.19
N SER A 44 -1.15 24.95 1.12
CA SER A 44 0.25 25.31 0.84
C SER A 44 1.23 24.40 1.59
N ILE A 45 2.50 24.40 1.12
CA ILE A 45 3.58 23.69 1.82
C ILE A 45 3.75 24.25 3.24
N ALA A 46 3.74 25.58 3.41
CA ALA A 46 3.90 26.21 4.71
C ALA A 46 2.79 25.80 5.70
N GLU A 47 1.52 25.85 5.26
CA GLU A 47 0.38 25.40 6.07
C GLU A 47 0.52 23.93 6.49
N THR A 48 0.90 23.06 5.55
CA THR A 48 1.08 21.63 5.80
C THR A 48 2.21 21.37 6.81
N LEU A 49 3.33 22.08 6.69
CA LEU A 49 4.46 21.98 7.61
C LEU A 49 4.11 22.53 9.00
N ASN A 50 3.36 23.62 9.09
CA ASN A 50 2.91 24.18 10.36
C ASN A 50 2.01 23.20 11.11
N MET A 51 1.03 22.59 10.42
CA MET A 51 0.23 21.52 11.02
C MET A 51 1.10 20.35 11.49
N ALA A 52 2.11 19.94 10.71
CA ALA A 52 3.00 18.86 11.10
C ALA A 52 3.84 19.20 12.34
N VAL A 53 4.31 20.45 12.44
CA VAL A 53 5.00 20.99 13.61
C VAL A 53 4.09 21.00 14.85
N ASP A 54 2.84 21.44 14.70
CA ASP A 54 1.87 21.48 15.80
C ASP A 54 1.56 20.08 16.37
N ARG A 55 1.70 19.04 15.53
CA ARG A 55 1.57 17.63 15.94
C ARG A 55 2.85 17.04 16.51
N GLY A 56 3.92 17.81 16.62
CA GLY A 56 5.21 17.36 17.15
C GLY A 56 5.93 16.36 16.26
N ALA A 57 5.61 16.32 14.95
CA ALA A 57 6.32 15.48 14.01
C ALA A 57 7.79 15.94 13.85
N GLN A 58 8.70 15.01 13.53
CA GLN A 58 10.09 15.34 13.23
C GLN A 58 10.36 15.44 11.73
N TYR A 59 9.55 14.77 10.93
CA TYR A 59 9.65 14.78 9.48
C TYR A 59 8.26 14.89 8.88
N CYS A 60 8.13 15.63 7.79
CA CYS A 60 6.92 15.69 6.98
C CYS A 60 7.24 15.28 5.55
N LEU A 61 6.60 14.22 5.04
CA LEU A 61 6.62 13.89 3.61
C LEU A 61 5.37 14.50 2.98
N ILE A 62 5.55 15.56 2.21
CA ILE A 62 4.47 16.23 1.48
C ILE A 62 4.34 15.59 0.11
N GLN A 63 3.11 15.31 -0.32
CA GLN A 63 2.75 14.87 -1.66
C GLN A 63 1.67 15.79 -2.23
N SER A 64 1.75 16.20 -3.49
CA SER A 64 0.66 16.94 -4.14
C SER A 64 -0.50 16.02 -4.55
N VAL A 65 -1.70 16.58 -4.68
CA VAL A 65 -2.82 15.87 -5.34
C VAL A 65 -2.39 15.34 -6.71
N GLY A 66 -2.58 14.04 -6.93
CA GLY A 66 -2.17 13.32 -8.14
C GLY A 66 -0.75 12.76 -8.12
N HIS A 67 -0.02 12.98 -7.03
CA HIS A 67 1.22 12.27 -6.78
C HIS A 67 0.93 10.92 -6.10
N VAL A 68 1.44 9.83 -6.65
CA VAL A 68 1.20 8.45 -6.17
C VAL A 68 2.51 7.75 -5.83
N ILE A 69 2.50 7.01 -4.72
CA ILE A 69 3.58 6.10 -4.33
C ILE A 69 3.14 4.68 -4.67
N ASP A 70 3.70 4.10 -5.73
CA ASP A 70 3.45 2.71 -6.12
C ASP A 70 4.49 1.82 -5.45
N GLU A 71 4.16 1.29 -4.28
CA GLU A 71 5.09 0.42 -3.57
C GLU A 71 5.01 -1.00 -4.10
N GLN A 72 6.04 -1.38 -4.83
CA GLN A 72 6.16 -2.71 -5.39
C GLN A 72 6.75 -3.69 -4.38
N TRP A 73 6.36 -4.95 -4.53
CA TRP A 73 6.84 -6.01 -3.65
C TRP A 73 8.22 -6.47 -4.13
N TYR A 74 9.24 -6.05 -3.40
CA TYR A 74 10.61 -6.55 -3.56
C TYR A 74 10.87 -7.65 -2.53
N LEU A 75 11.60 -8.69 -2.92
CA LEU A 75 11.93 -9.76 -2.00
C LEU A 75 12.97 -9.29 -0.97
N PRO A 76 12.92 -9.78 0.29
CA PRO A 76 13.79 -9.30 1.36
C PRO A 76 15.29 -9.42 1.07
N HIS A 77 15.70 -10.44 0.31
CA HIS A 77 17.09 -10.69 -0.06
C HIS A 77 17.56 -9.90 -1.29
N TRP A 78 16.68 -9.17 -1.98
CA TRP A 78 17.08 -8.29 -3.08
C TRP A 78 17.76 -7.02 -2.54
N GLN A 79 18.69 -6.46 -3.32
CA GLN A 79 19.41 -5.23 -2.94
C GLN A 79 18.58 -3.94 -3.07
N ARG A 80 17.38 -4.00 -3.66
CA ARG A 80 16.50 -2.84 -3.79
C ARG A 80 15.70 -2.60 -2.52
N GLN A 81 15.57 -1.34 -2.12
CA GLN A 81 14.74 -0.96 -0.98
C GLN A 81 13.39 -0.42 -1.47
N GLY A 82 12.31 -0.79 -0.77
CA GLY A 82 11.00 -0.17 -0.99
C GLY A 82 11.00 1.30 -0.55
N PHE A 83 10.06 2.08 -1.09
CA PHE A 83 9.94 3.52 -0.85
C PHE A 83 10.04 3.90 0.64
N HIS A 84 9.26 3.22 1.50
CA HIS A 84 9.22 3.54 2.93
C HIS A 84 10.55 3.26 3.65
N LYS A 85 11.26 2.20 3.26
CA LYS A 85 12.59 1.87 3.81
C LYS A 85 13.62 2.92 3.39
N SER A 86 13.59 3.36 2.14
CA SER A 86 14.47 4.41 1.65
C SER A 86 14.19 5.76 2.31
N ILE A 87 12.92 6.12 2.52
CA ILE A 87 12.55 7.33 3.30
C ILE A 87 13.02 7.21 4.74
N ALA A 88 12.85 6.06 5.39
CA ALA A 88 13.32 5.86 6.76
C ALA A 88 14.85 5.99 6.87
N ALA A 89 15.61 5.45 5.92
CA ALA A 89 17.06 5.60 5.85
C ALA A 89 17.48 7.07 5.64
N LEU A 90 16.72 7.82 4.83
CA LEU A 90 16.95 9.25 4.63
C LEU A 90 16.67 10.04 5.91
N CYS A 91 15.59 9.75 6.64
CA CYS A 91 15.31 10.38 7.94
C CYS A 91 16.43 10.15 8.97
N GLN A 92 17.22 9.08 8.88
CA GLN A 92 18.35 8.86 9.79
C GLN A 92 19.51 9.86 9.56
N GLN A 93 19.58 10.47 8.38
CA GLN A 93 20.53 11.54 8.07
C GLN A 93 19.95 12.84 8.66
N GLN A 94 20.37 13.25 9.86
CA GLN A 94 19.73 14.40 10.54
C GLN A 94 20.20 15.77 10.03
N ASP A 95 21.14 15.79 9.10
CA ASP A 95 21.91 16.95 8.62
C ASP A 95 21.36 17.52 7.30
N PHE A 96 20.05 17.50 7.10
CA PHE A 96 19.40 18.14 5.95
C PHE A 96 18.15 18.91 6.39
N LEU A 97 17.79 19.94 5.62
CA LEU A 97 16.51 20.64 5.77
C LEU A 97 15.42 19.99 4.89
N VAL A 98 15.72 19.82 3.61
CA VAL A 98 14.80 19.26 2.61
C VAL A 98 15.45 18.15 1.79
N ALA A 99 14.63 17.20 1.38
CA ALA A 99 14.96 16.23 0.35
C ALA A 99 13.85 16.11 -0.69
N GLY A 100 14.21 15.85 -1.94
CA GLY A 100 13.26 15.68 -3.04
C GLY A 100 13.92 15.56 -4.39
N GLN A 101 13.15 15.75 -5.46
CA GLN A 101 13.69 15.79 -6.82
C GLN A 101 14.25 17.18 -7.12
N LEU A 102 15.57 17.25 -7.23
CA LEU A 102 16.26 18.49 -7.60
C LEU A 102 16.19 18.69 -9.11
N TYR A 103 16.06 19.95 -9.51
CA TYR A 103 16.10 20.34 -10.90
C TYR A 103 16.74 21.71 -11.07
N ARG A 104 17.16 22.00 -12.29
CA ARG A 104 17.83 23.24 -12.65
C ARG A 104 17.05 23.94 -13.76
N SER A 105 16.87 25.26 -13.64
CA SER A 105 16.34 26.08 -14.74
C SER A 105 17.37 26.39 -15.83
N GLU A 106 16.89 26.95 -16.93
CA GLU A 106 17.74 27.52 -17.98
C GLU A 106 18.68 28.60 -17.42
N ASN A 107 18.21 29.42 -16.48
CA ASN A 107 19.02 30.42 -15.79
C ASN A 107 19.99 29.84 -14.76
N HIS A 108 20.14 28.51 -14.69
CA HIS A 108 21.02 27.83 -13.74
C HIS A 108 20.57 27.84 -12.28
N THR A 109 19.36 28.30 -11.99
CA THR A 109 18.82 28.28 -10.62
C THR A 109 18.50 26.84 -10.20
N LEU A 110 18.90 26.49 -8.98
CA LEU A 110 18.60 25.20 -8.35
C LEU A 110 17.28 25.27 -7.60
N GLY A 111 16.37 24.35 -7.90
CA GLY A 111 15.09 24.19 -7.23
C GLY A 111 14.82 22.74 -6.82
N ILE A 112 13.65 22.54 -6.22
CA ILE A 112 13.13 21.23 -5.83
C ILE A 112 11.67 21.11 -6.24
N GLU A 113 11.30 20.00 -6.87
CA GLU A 113 9.91 19.79 -7.32
C GLU A 113 8.96 19.72 -6.12
N PRO A 114 7.83 20.48 -6.13
CA PRO A 114 6.90 20.50 -4.99
C PRO A 114 6.02 19.26 -4.88
N ASN A 115 5.98 18.42 -5.92
CA ASN A 115 5.04 17.30 -6.02
C ASN A 115 5.29 16.20 -4.97
N CYS A 116 6.54 16.05 -4.51
CA CYS A 116 6.87 15.25 -3.33
C CYS A 116 8.19 15.68 -2.71
N ILE A 117 8.14 16.10 -1.44
CA ILE A 117 9.31 16.53 -0.67
C ILE A 117 9.27 15.97 0.73
N LEU A 118 10.44 15.64 1.28
CA LEU A 118 10.64 15.30 2.67
C LEU A 118 11.31 16.48 3.39
N VAL A 119 10.67 17.00 4.42
CA VAL A 119 11.20 18.10 5.23
C VAL A 119 11.56 17.60 6.61
N ASN A 120 12.77 17.90 7.07
CA ASN A 120 13.21 17.68 8.44
C ASN A 120 12.70 18.84 9.31
N LEU A 121 11.62 18.59 10.05
CA LEU A 121 10.93 19.62 10.83
C LEU A 121 11.78 20.16 11.97
N ILE A 122 12.70 19.35 12.50
CA ILE A 122 13.65 19.79 13.53
C ILE A 122 14.54 20.90 12.98
N GLN A 123 15.06 20.72 11.75
CA GLN A 123 15.91 21.73 11.12
C GLN A 123 15.07 22.89 10.59
N TYR A 124 13.88 22.62 10.06
CA TYR A 124 12.92 23.64 9.62
C TYR A 124 12.62 24.65 10.74
N GLN A 125 12.32 24.18 11.95
CA GLN A 125 12.10 25.05 13.10
C GLN A 125 13.37 25.81 13.52
N LYS A 126 14.53 25.14 13.54
CA LYS A 126 15.82 25.75 13.94
C LYS A 126 16.25 26.89 13.03
N VAL A 127 15.97 26.79 11.73
CA VAL A 127 16.34 27.82 10.73
C VAL A 127 15.24 28.84 10.49
N GLY A 128 14.25 28.92 11.40
CA GLY A 128 13.23 29.97 11.40
C GLY A 128 12.03 29.71 10.51
N MET A 129 11.75 28.45 10.16
CA MET A 129 10.59 28.04 9.34
C MET A 129 10.51 28.80 8.02
N PRO A 130 11.54 28.71 7.16
CA PRO A 130 11.60 29.46 5.91
C PRO A 130 10.38 29.16 5.02
N GLU A 131 10.09 30.05 4.07
CA GLU A 131 9.13 29.73 3.02
C GLU A 131 9.75 28.75 2.01
N PHE A 132 8.91 28.03 1.27
CA PHE A 132 9.38 27.11 0.23
C PHE A 132 10.12 27.84 -0.90
N GLY A 133 9.61 29.01 -1.29
CA GLY A 133 10.10 29.82 -2.40
C GLY A 133 9.34 29.51 -3.68
N GLU A 134 8.34 30.33 -3.99
CA GLU A 134 7.61 30.27 -5.26
C GLU A 134 8.36 31.01 -6.37
N VAL A 135 7.98 30.73 -7.61
CA VAL A 135 8.46 31.45 -8.80
C VAL A 135 7.82 32.84 -8.82
N ASP A 136 8.65 33.88 -8.76
CA ASP A 136 8.21 35.29 -8.84
C ASP A 136 9.00 36.12 -9.88
N TRP A 137 9.99 35.50 -10.54
CA TRP A 137 10.88 36.11 -11.53
C TRP A 137 11.64 37.34 -11.04
N GLN A 138 11.63 37.65 -9.74
CA GLN A 138 12.36 38.77 -9.19
C GLN A 138 13.83 38.41 -8.97
N PRO A 139 14.76 39.36 -9.07
CA PRO A 139 16.14 39.13 -8.66
C PRO A 139 16.19 38.80 -7.16
N ARG A 140 16.57 37.58 -6.83
CA ARG A 140 16.77 37.08 -5.45
C ARG A 140 18.15 36.47 -5.33
N GLU A 141 18.66 36.38 -4.11
CA GLU A 141 19.77 35.45 -3.85
C GLU A 141 19.23 34.02 -4.01
N VAL A 142 19.83 33.26 -4.92
CA VAL A 142 19.46 31.88 -5.19
C VAL A 142 20.70 31.03 -5.35
N VAL A 143 20.55 29.73 -5.19
CA VAL A 143 21.62 28.77 -5.43
C VAL A 143 21.65 28.40 -6.90
N THR A 144 22.85 28.36 -7.47
CA THR A 144 23.08 28.11 -8.89
C THR A 144 24.01 26.92 -9.10
N VAL A 145 23.77 26.17 -10.18
CA VAL A 145 24.54 25.00 -10.57
C VAL A 145 24.89 25.05 -12.05
N VAL A 146 26.16 24.74 -12.36
CA VAL A 146 26.70 24.88 -13.71
C VAL A 146 26.21 23.79 -14.67
N SER A 147 25.86 22.60 -14.17
CA SER A 147 25.43 21.45 -14.97
C SER A 147 24.48 20.54 -14.19
N GLU A 148 23.76 19.66 -14.88
CA GLU A 148 22.94 18.62 -14.24
C GLU A 148 23.78 17.64 -13.41
N SER A 149 24.99 17.31 -13.88
CA SER A 149 25.91 16.47 -13.12
C SER A 149 26.35 17.10 -11.78
N ALA A 150 26.22 18.42 -11.64
CA ALA A 150 26.52 19.14 -10.40
C ALA A 150 25.38 19.09 -9.37
N LEU A 151 24.18 18.62 -9.75
CA LEU A 151 23.02 18.52 -8.85
C LEU A 151 23.27 17.61 -7.65
N SER A 152 24.18 16.65 -7.76
CA SER A 152 24.55 15.73 -6.68
C SER A 152 25.76 16.18 -5.85
N ASN A 153 26.39 17.30 -6.20
CA ASN A 153 27.62 17.77 -5.57
C ASN A 153 27.50 19.22 -5.11
N SER A 154 27.15 19.40 -3.82
CA SER A 154 26.96 20.72 -3.21
C SER A 154 28.21 21.60 -3.20
N ALA A 155 29.41 21.04 -3.36
CA ALA A 155 30.64 21.83 -3.47
C ALA A 155 30.71 22.66 -4.77
N GLN A 156 29.88 22.34 -5.76
CA GLN A 156 29.81 23.06 -7.03
C GLN A 156 28.71 24.13 -7.05
N TRP A 157 28.00 24.32 -5.94
CA TRP A 157 26.87 25.22 -5.86
C TRP A 157 27.34 26.64 -5.50
N GLN A 158 26.73 27.65 -6.12
CA GLN A 158 27.09 29.06 -5.92
C GLN A 158 25.86 29.90 -5.62
N ILE A 159 25.94 30.75 -4.59
CA ILE A 159 24.89 31.74 -4.33
C ILE A 159 25.11 32.94 -5.25
N LYS A 160 24.08 33.31 -6.01
CA LYS A 160 24.08 34.46 -6.93
C LYS A 160 22.76 35.22 -6.86
N THR A 161 22.80 36.49 -7.19
CA THR A 161 21.59 37.28 -7.42
C THR A 161 21.12 37.10 -8.85
N GLN A 162 19.97 36.44 -9.05
CA GLN A 162 19.35 36.22 -10.35
C GLN A 162 17.85 35.94 -10.18
N PRO A 163 17.06 35.84 -11.27
CA PRO A 163 15.62 35.58 -11.16
C PRO A 163 15.31 34.27 -10.43
N SER A 164 14.38 34.31 -9.47
CA SER A 164 13.75 33.11 -8.87
C SER A 164 12.75 32.51 -9.86
N ASP A 165 13.27 31.70 -10.76
CA ASP A 165 12.54 31.04 -11.86
C ASP A 165 12.29 29.54 -11.61
N VAL A 166 12.58 29.05 -10.41
CA VAL A 166 12.29 27.69 -9.95
C VAL A 166 11.56 27.72 -8.62
N GLN A 167 10.82 26.66 -8.31
CA GLN A 167 10.20 26.47 -7.01
C GLN A 167 11.18 25.84 -6.02
N GLY A 168 10.92 26.04 -4.72
CA GLY A 168 11.73 25.46 -3.66
C GLY A 168 13.10 26.12 -3.46
N TRP A 169 13.37 27.22 -4.18
CA TRP A 169 14.67 27.89 -4.17
C TRP A 169 15.05 28.42 -2.78
N GLN A 170 14.07 28.84 -1.98
CA GLN A 170 14.34 29.34 -0.62
C GLN A 170 14.78 28.23 0.31
N PHE A 171 14.19 27.04 0.22
CA PHE A 171 14.66 25.89 1.00
C PHE A 171 16.09 25.52 0.65
N VAL A 172 16.44 25.52 -0.65
CA VAL A 172 17.81 25.25 -1.09
C VAL A 172 18.78 26.30 -0.55
N LEU A 173 18.44 27.59 -0.66
CA LEU A 173 19.26 28.68 -0.15
C LEU A 173 19.46 28.60 1.37
N HIS A 174 18.37 28.46 2.14
CA HIS A 174 18.42 28.41 3.60
C HIS A 174 19.21 27.20 4.09
N SER A 175 19.12 26.06 3.40
CA SER A 175 19.94 24.89 3.70
C SER A 175 21.42 25.25 3.65
N LEU A 176 21.87 25.88 2.56
CA LEU A 176 23.27 26.24 2.36
C LEU A 176 23.75 27.30 3.36
N GLN A 177 22.95 28.33 3.61
CA GLN A 177 23.28 29.39 4.56
C GLN A 177 23.48 28.87 5.99
N HIS A 178 22.84 27.75 6.33
CA HIS A 178 22.92 27.12 7.65
C HIS A 178 23.80 25.86 7.68
N ASN A 179 24.60 25.60 6.63
CA ASN A 179 25.44 24.40 6.50
C ASN A 179 24.65 23.08 6.62
N LEU A 180 23.40 23.07 6.15
CA LEU A 180 22.56 21.88 6.05
C LEU A 180 22.60 21.32 4.63
N GLY A 181 22.49 20.00 4.52
CA GLY A 181 22.34 19.32 3.25
C GLY A 181 21.00 19.61 2.59
N VAL A 182 21.01 19.61 1.25
CA VAL A 182 19.83 19.41 0.40
C VAL A 182 20.00 18.04 -0.23
N ARG A 183 19.07 17.11 0.02
CA ARG A 183 19.23 15.72 -0.39
C ARG A 183 18.40 15.42 -1.63
N ALA A 184 19.01 14.84 -2.66
CA ALA A 184 18.26 14.28 -3.76
C ALA A 184 17.59 12.96 -3.33
N PHE A 185 16.39 12.69 -3.83
CA PHE A 185 15.81 11.34 -3.73
C PHE A 185 16.67 10.32 -4.47
N THR A 186 16.78 9.13 -3.87
CA THR A 186 17.52 8.01 -4.47
C THR A 186 16.75 7.42 -5.65
N GLN A 187 17.41 6.59 -6.44
CA GLN A 187 16.76 5.86 -7.52
C GLN A 187 15.60 4.98 -7.01
N ASP A 188 15.75 4.36 -5.84
CA ASP A 188 14.69 3.56 -5.22
C ASP A 188 13.46 4.41 -4.87
N ILE A 189 13.65 5.62 -4.33
CA ILE A 189 12.53 6.53 -4.06
C ILE A 189 11.86 6.97 -5.37
N ASN A 190 12.65 7.40 -6.35
CA ASN A 190 12.14 7.92 -7.62
C ASN A 190 11.45 6.84 -8.48
N TYR A 191 11.87 5.58 -8.40
CA TYR A 191 11.26 4.49 -9.15
C TYR A 191 9.81 4.19 -8.70
N ASN A 192 9.51 4.41 -7.42
CA ASN A 192 8.20 4.13 -6.83
C ASN A 192 7.26 5.35 -6.87
N ARG A 193 7.60 6.39 -7.63
CA ARG A 193 6.96 7.70 -7.57
C ARG A 193 6.33 8.06 -8.90
N PHE A 194 5.05 8.41 -8.88
CA PHE A 194 4.28 8.77 -10.06
C PHE A 194 3.69 10.16 -9.91
N ASP A 195 4.03 11.07 -10.83
CA ASP A 195 3.30 12.31 -11.01
C ASP A 195 2.22 12.12 -12.08
N LEU A 196 0.96 12.10 -11.65
CA LEU A 196 -0.20 11.94 -12.52
C LEU A 196 -0.82 13.30 -12.89
N ASN A 197 -0.42 14.39 -12.25
CA ASN A 197 -1.00 15.71 -12.46
C ASN A 197 -0.23 16.48 -13.54
N VAL A 198 -0.10 15.89 -14.72
CA VAL A 198 0.63 16.50 -15.85
C VAL A 198 -0.34 17.33 -16.71
N PRO A 199 -0.22 18.68 -16.73
CA PRO A 199 -1.25 19.53 -17.34
C PRO A 199 -1.45 19.30 -18.84
N THR A 200 -0.37 19.03 -19.58
CA THR A 200 -0.40 18.87 -21.05
C THR A 200 -1.18 17.65 -21.53
N SER A 201 -1.32 16.62 -20.69
CA SER A 201 -2.02 15.37 -21.01
C SER A 201 -3.25 15.11 -20.14
N GLN A 202 -3.59 16.04 -19.24
CA GLN A 202 -4.61 15.84 -18.20
C GLN A 202 -5.99 15.47 -18.75
N GLN A 203 -6.42 16.09 -19.85
CA GLN A 203 -7.72 15.78 -20.47
C GLN A 203 -7.78 14.34 -20.99
N HIS A 204 -6.68 13.83 -21.55
CA HIS A 204 -6.62 12.46 -22.07
C HIS A 204 -6.53 11.45 -20.93
N PHE A 205 -5.79 11.79 -19.87
CA PHE A 205 -5.72 10.99 -18.66
C PHE A 205 -7.09 10.86 -17.98
N ALA A 206 -7.86 11.95 -17.91
CA ALA A 206 -9.22 11.96 -17.35
C ALA A 206 -10.15 10.97 -18.04
N LYS A 207 -10.10 10.89 -19.37
CA LYS A 207 -10.92 9.96 -20.16
C LYS A 207 -10.65 8.50 -19.81
N CYS A 208 -9.41 8.13 -19.56
CA CYS A 208 -9.08 6.77 -19.10
C CYS A 208 -9.53 6.51 -17.67
N LEU A 209 -9.36 7.49 -16.79
CA LEU A 209 -9.57 7.30 -15.36
C LEU A 209 -11.05 7.37 -14.94
N LEU A 210 -11.84 8.20 -15.63
CA LEU A 210 -13.23 8.50 -15.28
C LEU A 210 -14.24 7.84 -16.24
N ASP A 211 -13.95 7.86 -17.54
CA ASP A 211 -14.94 7.53 -18.58
C ASP A 211 -14.76 6.11 -19.17
N SER A 212 -13.89 5.29 -18.57
CA SER A 212 -13.60 3.90 -18.99
C SER A 212 -13.10 3.75 -20.44
N HIS A 213 -12.49 4.79 -21.03
CA HIS A 213 -11.88 4.67 -22.36
C HIS A 213 -10.74 3.65 -22.39
N SER A 214 -10.59 2.96 -23.53
CA SER A 214 -9.47 2.04 -23.75
C SER A 214 -8.14 2.80 -23.78
N LEU A 215 -7.12 2.29 -23.09
CA LEU A 215 -5.78 2.90 -23.06
C LEU A 215 -5.18 3.05 -24.47
N SER A 216 -5.44 2.08 -25.35
CA SER A 216 -4.96 2.08 -26.74
C SER A 216 -5.43 3.30 -27.55
N GLU A 217 -6.51 3.96 -27.15
CA GLU A 217 -7.05 5.13 -27.86
C GLU A 217 -6.28 6.42 -27.55
N VAL A 218 -5.58 6.46 -26.42
CA VAL A 218 -4.95 7.70 -25.92
C VAL A 218 -3.49 7.54 -25.49
N GLU A 219 -2.91 6.34 -25.54
CA GLU A 219 -1.55 6.06 -25.05
C GLU A 219 -0.50 7.05 -25.57
N ASN A 220 -0.54 7.40 -26.87
CA ASN A 220 0.41 8.30 -27.52
C ASN A 220 0.24 9.78 -27.13
N LYS A 221 -0.78 10.10 -26.31
CA LYS A 221 -1.12 11.45 -25.84
C LYS A 221 -0.93 11.60 -24.33
N LEU A 222 -0.50 10.54 -23.65
CA LEU A 222 -0.27 10.54 -22.22
C LEU A 222 1.19 10.86 -21.90
N ALA A 223 1.42 11.49 -20.75
CA ALA A 223 2.77 11.61 -20.22
C ALA A 223 3.33 10.21 -19.86
N PRO A 224 4.64 9.99 -19.96
CA PRO A 224 5.23 8.68 -19.65
C PRO A 224 4.87 8.14 -18.26
N THR A 225 4.81 9.00 -17.23
CA THR A 225 4.42 8.62 -15.86
C THR A 225 2.96 8.17 -15.80
N GLN A 226 2.05 8.91 -16.42
CA GLN A 226 0.63 8.56 -16.52
C GLN A 226 0.43 7.24 -17.26
N LEU A 227 1.09 7.06 -18.41
CA LEU A 227 1.00 5.83 -19.20
C LEU A 227 1.48 4.62 -18.39
N ALA A 228 2.65 4.72 -17.75
CA ALA A 228 3.21 3.65 -16.93
C ALA A 228 2.28 3.30 -15.75
N PHE A 229 1.70 4.30 -15.08
CA PHE A 229 0.72 4.07 -14.03
C PHE A 229 -0.54 3.36 -14.54
N LEU A 230 -1.14 3.84 -15.64
CA LEU A 230 -2.34 3.22 -16.21
C LEU A 230 -2.10 1.78 -16.65
N GLN A 231 -0.95 1.48 -17.28
CA GLN A 231 -0.60 0.12 -17.68
C GLN A 231 -0.53 -0.83 -16.47
N ARG A 232 0.07 -0.37 -15.37
CA ARG A 232 0.15 -1.15 -14.11
C ARG A 232 -1.24 -1.36 -13.49
N ALA A 233 -2.00 -0.28 -13.35
CA ALA A 233 -3.34 -0.35 -12.77
C ALA A 233 -4.26 -1.24 -13.60
N GLN A 234 -4.31 -1.04 -14.92
CA GLN A 234 -5.16 -1.82 -15.83
C GLN A 234 -4.79 -3.30 -15.83
N LYS A 235 -3.50 -3.65 -15.79
CA LYS A 235 -3.07 -5.05 -15.63
C LYS A 235 -3.67 -5.68 -14.39
N GLN A 236 -3.66 -4.97 -13.26
CA GLN A 236 -4.24 -5.47 -12.01
C GLN A 236 -5.77 -5.56 -12.06
N ILE A 237 -6.44 -4.55 -12.62
CA ILE A 237 -7.91 -4.50 -12.71
C ILE A 237 -8.46 -5.58 -13.64
N GLN A 238 -7.89 -5.72 -14.84
CA GLN A 238 -8.32 -6.69 -15.84
C GLN A 238 -8.16 -8.14 -15.35
N ASN A 239 -7.15 -8.38 -14.52
CA ASN A 239 -6.85 -9.70 -13.99
C ASN A 239 -7.40 -9.94 -12.57
N ALA A 240 -8.05 -8.95 -11.94
CA ALA A 240 -8.49 -9.05 -10.55
C ALA A 240 -9.32 -10.31 -10.29
N LYS A 241 -10.29 -10.63 -11.17
CA LYS A 241 -11.17 -11.80 -11.07
C LYS A 241 -10.51 -13.15 -11.41
N LYS A 242 -9.22 -13.14 -11.75
CA LYS A 242 -8.39 -14.32 -12.04
C LYS A 242 -7.12 -14.36 -11.18
N GLY A 243 -6.99 -13.42 -10.23
CA GLY A 243 -5.83 -13.30 -9.37
C GLY A 243 -5.67 -14.54 -8.50
N VAL A 244 -4.44 -15.02 -8.35
CA VAL A 244 -4.06 -16.16 -7.51
C VAL A 244 -2.84 -15.78 -6.67
N PHE A 245 -2.95 -15.89 -5.36
CA PHE A 245 -1.86 -15.67 -4.40
C PHE A 245 -1.44 -17.01 -3.80
N LEU A 246 -0.25 -17.50 -4.17
CA LEU A 246 0.25 -18.81 -3.74
C LEU A 246 0.89 -18.79 -2.34
N LEU A 247 1.42 -17.64 -1.92
CA LEU A 247 2.15 -17.45 -0.66
C LEU A 247 1.64 -16.21 0.06
N ASN A 248 1.75 -16.20 1.38
CA ASN A 248 1.76 -14.95 2.16
C ASN A 248 3.21 -14.50 2.29
N ILE A 249 3.46 -13.21 2.09
CA ILE A 249 4.78 -12.61 2.28
C ILE A 249 4.81 -11.73 3.54
N GLU A 250 3.63 -11.32 4.00
CA GLU A 250 3.41 -10.67 5.27
C GLU A 250 3.78 -11.57 6.46
N SER A 251 4.00 -10.93 7.61
CA SER A 251 4.19 -11.62 8.88
C SER A 251 2.88 -12.26 9.38
N TYR A 252 3.00 -13.21 10.30
CA TYR A 252 1.87 -13.79 11.07
C TYR A 252 1.77 -13.23 12.49
N ASP A 253 2.45 -12.11 12.77
CA ASP A 253 2.50 -11.50 14.12
C ASP A 253 1.12 -11.10 14.65
N ASP A 254 0.13 -10.85 13.78
CA ASP A 254 -1.28 -10.66 14.18
C ASP A 254 -1.82 -11.89 14.89
N LEU A 255 -1.55 -13.07 14.34
CA LEU A 255 -2.15 -14.32 14.80
C LEU A 255 -1.43 -14.88 16.03
N ASP A 256 -0.12 -14.70 16.11
CA ASP A 256 0.70 -15.34 17.14
C ASP A 256 0.47 -14.75 18.54
N ASN A 257 0.02 -13.50 18.60
CA ASN A 257 -0.25 -12.76 19.84
C ASN A 257 -1.73 -12.77 20.25
N GLU A 258 -2.59 -13.42 19.48
CA GLU A 258 -4.02 -13.48 19.78
C GLU A 258 -4.33 -14.44 20.95
N PRO A 259 -5.36 -14.15 21.77
CA PRO A 259 -5.86 -15.07 22.79
C PRO A 259 -6.18 -16.46 22.20
N LYS A 260 -5.83 -17.52 22.93
CA LYS A 260 -6.03 -18.92 22.55
C LYS A 260 -7.02 -19.54 23.53
N ASP A 261 -8.29 -19.50 23.15
CA ASP A 261 -9.37 -19.76 24.11
C ASP A 261 -9.95 -21.16 23.91
N GLN A 262 -10.41 -21.43 22.68
CA GLN A 262 -11.09 -22.66 22.28
C GLN A 262 -10.67 -23.04 20.86
N ALA A 263 -10.63 -24.34 20.57
CA ALA A 263 -10.44 -24.82 19.20
C ALA A 263 -11.56 -24.31 18.27
N LEU A 264 -11.22 -24.05 17.02
CA LEU A 264 -12.16 -23.55 16.02
C LEU A 264 -13.02 -24.68 15.46
N ASP A 265 -14.34 -24.43 15.38
CA ASP A 265 -15.28 -25.27 14.63
C ASP A 265 -15.18 -24.98 13.13
N SER A 266 -14.88 -23.72 12.75
CA SER A 266 -14.73 -23.34 11.34
C SER A 266 -13.77 -22.17 11.11
N VAL A 267 -13.10 -22.19 9.96
CA VAL A 267 -12.34 -21.05 9.43
C VAL A 267 -12.88 -20.65 8.07
N PHE A 268 -13.22 -19.37 7.94
CA PHE A 268 -13.61 -18.71 6.70
C PHE A 268 -12.43 -17.89 6.19
N SER A 269 -11.99 -18.10 4.97
CA SER A 269 -10.79 -17.45 4.46
C SER A 269 -10.89 -17.13 2.97
N VAL A 270 -10.31 -16.00 2.57
CA VAL A 270 -9.92 -15.80 1.17
C VAL A 270 -8.97 -16.89 0.69
N ALA A 271 -8.98 -17.21 -0.61
CA ALA A 271 -8.24 -18.35 -1.17
C ALA A 271 -6.73 -18.05 -1.41
N ALA A 272 -6.10 -17.31 -0.49
CA ALA A 272 -4.75 -16.77 -0.63
C ALA A 272 -3.74 -17.37 0.38
N GLY A 273 -2.54 -17.73 -0.10
CA GLY A 273 -1.39 -18.09 0.73
C GLY A 273 -1.61 -19.25 1.74
N PHE A 274 -0.95 -19.21 2.89
CA PHE A 274 -1.08 -20.19 3.99
C PHE A 274 -1.79 -19.64 5.23
N LYS A 275 -2.31 -18.42 5.21
CA LYS A 275 -2.86 -17.76 6.40
C LYS A 275 -4.07 -18.48 7.02
N ALA A 276 -4.98 -19.07 6.23
CA ALA A 276 -6.05 -19.94 6.74
C ALA A 276 -5.51 -21.10 7.60
N TYR A 277 -4.43 -21.69 7.11
CA TYR A 277 -3.76 -22.80 7.76
C TYR A 277 -2.99 -22.33 9.01
N ARG A 278 -2.36 -21.14 8.97
CA ARG A 278 -1.74 -20.53 10.16
C ARG A 278 -2.77 -20.22 11.24
N ILE A 279 -3.93 -19.65 10.89
CA ILE A 279 -5.04 -19.38 11.82
C ILE A 279 -5.43 -20.65 12.58
N LEU A 280 -5.64 -21.77 11.87
CA LEU A 280 -5.95 -23.05 12.52
C LEU A 280 -4.81 -23.53 13.43
N ALA A 281 -3.57 -23.44 12.96
CA ALA A 281 -2.41 -23.88 13.73
C ALA A 281 -2.20 -23.06 15.02
N THR A 282 -2.50 -21.76 15.01
CA THR A 282 -2.34 -20.87 16.17
C THR A 282 -3.51 -20.97 17.14
N GLN A 283 -4.74 -21.01 16.63
CA GLN A 283 -5.97 -21.03 17.43
C GLN A 283 -6.36 -22.44 17.91
N GLY A 284 -5.86 -23.48 17.24
CA GLY A 284 -6.23 -24.86 17.49
C GLY A 284 -7.51 -25.26 16.76
N PHE A 285 -7.60 -26.55 16.43
CA PHE A 285 -8.71 -27.14 15.67
C PHE A 285 -8.80 -28.64 15.95
N HIS A 286 -9.96 -29.23 15.62
CA HIS A 286 -10.24 -30.64 15.79
C HIS A 286 -10.57 -31.31 14.44
N ALA A 287 -10.71 -32.65 14.45
CA ALA A 287 -10.90 -33.43 13.21
C ALA A 287 -12.18 -33.08 12.43
N ASN A 288 -13.18 -32.49 13.09
CA ASN A 288 -14.44 -32.08 12.48
C ASN A 288 -14.48 -30.59 12.11
N SER A 289 -13.38 -29.85 12.26
CA SER A 289 -13.36 -28.42 11.94
C SER A 289 -13.50 -28.24 10.43
N GLU A 290 -14.31 -27.28 9.98
CA GLU A 290 -14.50 -27.00 8.56
C GLU A 290 -13.63 -25.84 8.08
N VAL A 291 -13.09 -25.95 6.86
CA VAL A 291 -12.39 -24.86 6.18
C VAL A 291 -13.23 -24.39 5.00
N VAL A 292 -13.73 -23.16 5.08
CA VAL A 292 -14.50 -22.52 4.02
C VAL A 292 -13.64 -21.48 3.33
N PHE A 293 -13.19 -21.80 2.11
CA PHE A 293 -12.57 -20.82 1.23
C PHE A 293 -13.64 -20.05 0.46
N PHE A 294 -13.58 -18.73 0.51
CA PHE A 294 -14.41 -17.85 -0.31
C PHE A 294 -13.55 -16.88 -1.09
N ASP A 295 -13.84 -16.62 -2.36
CA ASP A 295 -13.05 -15.66 -3.14
C ASP A 295 -13.87 -15.15 -4.32
N TYR A 296 -13.57 -13.95 -4.82
CA TYR A 296 -14.20 -13.40 -6.02
C TYR A 296 -13.52 -13.92 -7.30
N SER A 297 -12.34 -14.53 -7.16
CA SER A 297 -11.60 -15.25 -8.20
C SER A 297 -11.91 -16.75 -8.16
N GLN A 298 -12.66 -17.23 -9.16
CA GLN A 298 -12.89 -18.68 -9.34
C GLN A 298 -11.58 -19.45 -9.53
N GLN A 299 -10.59 -18.81 -10.14
CA GLN A 299 -9.27 -19.40 -10.36
C GLN A 299 -8.49 -19.56 -9.04
N ALA A 300 -8.59 -18.60 -8.11
CA ALA A 300 -7.99 -18.75 -6.79
C ALA A 300 -8.57 -19.95 -6.03
N LEU A 301 -9.90 -20.12 -6.07
CA LEU A 301 -10.58 -21.26 -5.46
C LEU A 301 -10.16 -22.60 -6.10
N ALA A 302 -10.11 -22.67 -7.43
CA ALA A 302 -9.70 -23.88 -8.15
C ALA A 302 -8.25 -24.26 -7.85
N VAL A 303 -7.34 -23.28 -7.84
CA VAL A 303 -5.93 -23.50 -7.47
C VAL A 303 -5.81 -23.93 -6.01
N ARG A 304 -6.56 -23.31 -5.08
CA ARG A 304 -6.57 -23.71 -3.67
C ARG A 304 -7.01 -25.16 -3.51
N GLN A 305 -8.11 -25.53 -4.15
CA GLN A 305 -8.62 -26.89 -4.14
C GLN A 305 -7.58 -27.89 -4.67
N PHE A 306 -6.94 -27.56 -5.79
CA PHE A 306 -5.88 -28.39 -6.36
C PHE A 306 -4.69 -28.57 -5.40
N ILE A 307 -4.25 -27.50 -4.72
CA ILE A 307 -3.17 -27.58 -3.72
C ILE A 307 -3.57 -28.54 -2.59
N VAL A 308 -4.76 -28.38 -2.01
CA VAL A 308 -5.24 -29.24 -0.91
C VAL A 308 -5.28 -30.70 -1.34
N GLU A 309 -5.84 -30.98 -2.51
CA GLU A 309 -6.00 -32.35 -3.01
C GLU A 309 -4.65 -33.01 -3.36
N HIS A 310 -3.74 -32.29 -4.03
CA HIS A 310 -2.59 -32.90 -4.71
C HIS A 310 -1.24 -32.62 -4.04
N TRP A 311 -1.13 -31.66 -3.13
CA TRP A 311 0.10 -31.40 -2.41
C TRP A 311 0.19 -32.21 -1.12
N ASP A 312 1.36 -32.78 -0.85
CA ASP A 312 1.67 -33.58 0.34
C ASP A 312 2.40 -32.77 1.43
N GLY A 313 2.65 -31.49 1.18
CA GLY A 313 3.33 -30.59 2.12
C GLY A 313 4.85 -30.60 2.00
N GLU A 314 5.42 -31.25 0.97
CA GLU A 314 6.86 -31.25 0.70
C GLU A 314 7.18 -30.49 -0.58
N ASP A 315 8.35 -29.83 -0.59
CA ASP A 315 8.91 -29.15 -1.78
C ASP A 315 7.86 -28.27 -2.51
N PHE A 316 7.41 -27.22 -1.83
CA PHE A 316 6.44 -26.29 -2.41
C PHE A 316 6.90 -25.69 -3.75
N PRO A 317 8.18 -25.29 -3.95
CA PRO A 317 8.65 -24.80 -5.24
C PRO A 317 8.48 -25.80 -6.39
N ALA A 318 8.77 -27.09 -6.18
CA ALA A 318 8.49 -28.11 -7.19
C ALA A 318 6.98 -28.29 -7.41
N PHE A 319 6.16 -28.19 -6.35
CA PHE A 319 4.71 -28.24 -6.47
C PHE A 319 4.15 -27.09 -7.30
N VAL A 320 4.66 -25.87 -7.11
CA VAL A 320 4.23 -24.66 -7.85
C VAL A 320 4.42 -24.83 -9.35
N LYS A 321 5.47 -25.52 -9.81
CA LYS A 321 5.63 -25.88 -11.24
C LYS A 321 4.45 -26.69 -11.77
N ARG A 322 3.92 -27.62 -10.96
CA ARG A 322 2.74 -28.42 -11.32
C ARG A 322 1.48 -27.55 -11.36
N VAL A 323 1.35 -26.62 -10.42
CA VAL A 323 0.24 -25.64 -10.41
C VAL A 323 0.26 -24.81 -11.70
N PHE A 324 1.40 -24.23 -12.07
CA PHE A 324 1.52 -23.44 -13.30
C PHE A 324 1.22 -24.25 -14.58
N ALA A 325 1.61 -25.52 -14.61
CA ALA A 325 1.31 -26.39 -15.74
C ALA A 325 -0.19 -26.74 -15.83
N HIS A 326 -0.86 -26.93 -14.69
CA HIS A 326 -2.29 -27.25 -14.65
C HIS A 326 -3.18 -26.03 -14.87
N PHE A 327 -2.73 -24.85 -14.42
CA PHE A 327 -3.43 -23.59 -14.48
C PHE A 327 -2.58 -22.52 -15.20
N PRO A 328 -2.41 -22.61 -16.53
CA PRO A 328 -1.54 -21.71 -17.26
C PRO A 328 -2.14 -20.30 -17.43
N GLU A 329 -1.26 -19.32 -17.60
CA GLU A 329 -1.63 -17.98 -18.07
C GLU A 329 -2.10 -18.02 -19.54
N PRO A 330 -3.03 -17.15 -19.99
CA PRO A 330 -3.67 -16.05 -19.25
C PRO A 330 -4.97 -16.47 -18.53
N GLY A 331 -5.23 -17.78 -18.40
CA GLY A 331 -6.42 -18.31 -17.71
C GLY A 331 -6.41 -18.01 -16.21
N CYS A 332 -5.23 -18.11 -15.60
CA CYS A 332 -4.91 -17.61 -14.27
C CYS A 332 -4.00 -16.39 -14.35
N PHE A 333 -4.02 -15.55 -13.31
CA PHE A 333 -3.07 -14.47 -13.12
C PHE A 333 -2.40 -14.61 -11.75
N TYR A 334 -1.12 -14.96 -11.75
CA TYR A 334 -0.38 -15.16 -10.50
C TYR A 334 0.16 -13.85 -9.99
N GLN A 335 -0.20 -13.52 -8.75
CA GLN A 335 0.28 -12.33 -8.05
C GLN A 335 1.63 -12.63 -7.43
N LEU A 336 2.67 -12.51 -8.26
CA LEU A 336 4.06 -12.68 -7.89
C LEU A 336 4.71 -11.33 -7.56
N TRP A 337 5.96 -11.36 -7.11
CA TRP A 337 6.73 -10.16 -6.77
C TRP A 337 7.12 -9.33 -8.02
N HIS A 338 7.84 -8.23 -7.78
CA HIS A 338 8.21 -7.20 -8.76
C HIS A 338 8.50 -7.71 -10.18
N ASN A 339 7.62 -7.34 -11.13
CA ASN A 339 7.73 -7.66 -12.56
C ASN A 339 7.92 -9.15 -12.88
N THR A 340 7.42 -10.03 -12.01
CA THR A 340 7.51 -11.49 -12.17
C THR A 340 6.19 -12.07 -12.69
N ASP A 341 6.30 -13.08 -13.55
CA ASP A 341 5.25 -13.92 -14.09
C ASP A 341 5.71 -15.39 -14.18
N THR A 342 4.87 -16.26 -14.71
CA THR A 342 5.17 -17.71 -14.79
C THR A 342 6.34 -18.05 -15.73
N LYS A 343 6.76 -17.13 -16.59
CA LYS A 343 7.79 -17.32 -17.62
C LYS A 343 9.15 -16.80 -17.18
N ASN A 344 9.20 -15.81 -16.29
CA ASN A 344 10.44 -15.19 -15.85
C ASN A 344 10.74 -15.36 -14.35
N ILE A 345 9.94 -16.16 -13.63
CA ILE A 345 10.18 -16.49 -12.22
C ILE A 345 11.58 -17.07 -12.01
N ASP A 346 12.31 -16.50 -11.04
CA ASP A 346 13.50 -17.12 -10.49
C ASP A 346 13.09 -18.16 -9.44
N TRP A 347 13.44 -19.41 -9.67
CA TRP A 347 13.10 -20.50 -8.75
C TRP A 347 13.90 -20.46 -7.45
N GLN A 348 15.05 -19.79 -7.43
CA GLN A 348 15.83 -19.58 -6.19
C GLN A 348 15.12 -18.61 -5.25
N ASP A 349 14.48 -17.58 -5.81
CA ASP A 349 13.65 -16.64 -5.04
C ASP A 349 12.49 -17.37 -4.35
N LEU A 350 11.80 -18.26 -5.09
CA LEU A 350 10.71 -19.06 -4.53
C LEU A 350 11.21 -20.04 -3.45
N GLU A 351 12.38 -20.64 -3.65
CA GLU A 351 13.02 -21.48 -2.64
C GLU A 351 13.32 -20.69 -1.36
N HIS A 352 13.86 -19.48 -1.47
CA HIS A 352 14.13 -18.63 -0.31
C HIS A 352 12.85 -18.27 0.47
N LEU A 353 11.78 -17.93 -0.24
CA LEU A 353 10.47 -17.68 0.36
C LEU A 353 9.93 -18.93 1.06
N TRP A 354 10.09 -20.10 0.45
CA TRP A 354 9.67 -21.36 1.04
C TRP A 354 10.47 -21.69 2.30
N GLN A 355 11.79 -21.50 2.31
CA GLN A 355 12.61 -21.71 3.51
C GLN A 355 12.21 -20.75 4.63
N THR A 356 11.95 -19.48 4.31
CA THR A 356 11.45 -18.49 5.29
C THR A 356 10.12 -18.94 5.89
N GLU A 357 9.21 -19.46 5.06
CA GLU A 357 7.94 -20.01 5.54
C GLU A 357 8.22 -21.20 6.47
N LEU A 358 9.03 -22.17 6.07
CA LEU A 358 9.37 -23.32 6.91
C LEU A 358 9.94 -22.92 8.27
N GLU A 359 10.81 -21.91 8.34
CA GLU A 359 11.33 -21.39 9.60
C GLU A 359 10.21 -20.90 10.54
N ARG A 360 9.21 -20.19 10.02
CA ARG A 360 8.03 -19.71 10.79
C ARG A 360 7.18 -20.86 11.37
N TRP A 361 7.29 -22.05 10.80
CA TRP A 361 6.58 -23.25 11.25
C TRP A 361 7.43 -24.17 12.15
N GLY A 362 8.68 -23.80 12.44
CA GLY A 362 9.62 -24.63 13.19
C GLY A 362 10.24 -25.76 12.34
N GLY A 363 10.28 -25.58 11.01
CA GLY A 363 10.93 -26.46 10.05
C GLY A 363 9.96 -27.35 9.25
N ALA A 364 10.50 -28.00 8.21
CA ALA A 364 9.76 -28.81 7.24
C ALA A 364 8.89 -29.91 7.86
N GLN A 365 9.39 -30.62 8.88
CA GLN A 365 8.65 -31.71 9.51
C GLN A 365 7.42 -31.21 10.27
N SER A 366 7.57 -30.10 11.00
CA SER A 366 6.46 -29.45 11.73
C SER A 366 5.40 -28.95 10.76
N PHE A 367 5.83 -28.26 9.69
CA PHE A 367 4.95 -27.82 8.61
C PHE A 367 4.18 -29.01 8.02
N LYS A 368 4.87 -30.08 7.60
CA LYS A 368 4.23 -31.23 6.95
C LYS A 368 3.21 -31.92 7.87
N ALA A 369 3.56 -32.14 9.14
CA ALA A 369 2.67 -32.80 10.10
C ALA A 369 1.37 -32.01 10.29
N GLN A 370 1.48 -30.69 10.40
CA GLN A 370 0.32 -29.80 10.52
C GLN A 370 -0.47 -29.72 9.19
N TRP A 371 0.20 -29.74 8.03
CA TRP A 371 -0.44 -29.68 6.70
C TRP A 371 -1.30 -30.93 6.46
N GLN A 372 -0.83 -32.10 6.87
CA GLN A 372 -1.60 -33.34 6.76
C GLN A 372 -2.88 -33.31 7.60
N ARG A 373 -2.82 -32.68 8.79
CA ARG A 373 -4.02 -32.48 9.62
C ARG A 373 -5.00 -31.51 8.96
N PHE A 374 -4.49 -30.40 8.42
CA PHE A 374 -5.29 -29.42 7.68
C PHE A 374 -5.97 -30.06 6.47
N LYS A 375 -5.20 -30.77 5.63
CA LYS A 375 -5.67 -31.45 4.43
C LYS A 375 -6.79 -32.47 4.69
N ALA A 376 -6.80 -33.10 5.87
CA ALA A 376 -7.81 -34.08 6.25
C ALA A 376 -9.17 -33.45 6.66
N LEU A 377 -9.23 -32.13 6.86
CA LEU A 377 -10.46 -31.45 7.23
C LEU A 377 -11.47 -31.41 6.07
N PRO A 378 -12.77 -31.29 6.36
CA PRO A 378 -13.75 -30.86 5.37
C PRO A 378 -13.41 -29.49 4.78
N HIS A 379 -13.40 -29.39 3.46
CA HIS A 379 -13.15 -28.15 2.73
C HIS A 379 -14.35 -27.78 1.87
N ARG A 380 -14.76 -26.50 1.91
CA ARG A 380 -15.79 -25.91 1.07
C ARG A 380 -15.25 -24.72 0.31
N TYR A 381 -15.66 -24.56 -0.95
CA TYR A 381 -15.22 -23.49 -1.85
C TYR A 381 -16.41 -22.68 -2.33
N MET A 382 -16.40 -21.36 -2.12
CA MET A 382 -17.53 -20.48 -2.42
C MET A 382 -17.08 -19.28 -3.26
N HIS A 383 -17.64 -19.13 -4.47
CA HIS A 383 -17.40 -17.95 -5.30
C HIS A 383 -18.22 -16.78 -4.74
N ILE A 384 -17.56 -15.85 -4.03
CA ILE A 384 -18.19 -14.75 -3.29
C ILE A 384 -17.45 -13.45 -3.60
N ASP A 385 -18.20 -12.42 -3.99
CA ASP A 385 -17.70 -11.06 -4.15
C ASP A 385 -18.19 -10.20 -2.98
N LEU A 386 -17.30 -9.93 -2.02
CA LEU A 386 -17.64 -9.17 -0.81
C LEU A 386 -18.17 -7.75 -1.09
N LEU A 387 -17.85 -7.20 -2.27
CA LEU A 387 -18.29 -5.87 -2.72
C LEU A 387 -19.66 -5.90 -3.42
N ALA A 388 -20.24 -7.08 -3.66
CA ALA A 388 -21.51 -7.24 -4.38
C ALA A 388 -22.50 -8.18 -3.67
N ASP A 389 -22.22 -9.49 -3.64
CA ASP A 389 -23.13 -10.50 -3.07
C ASP A 389 -22.39 -11.38 -2.08
N ARG A 390 -22.87 -11.35 -0.83
CA ARG A 390 -22.26 -11.99 0.34
C ARG A 390 -23.26 -12.74 1.22
N GLN A 391 -24.55 -12.76 0.87
CA GLN A 391 -25.58 -13.37 1.72
C GLN A 391 -25.32 -14.86 1.94
N ALA A 392 -24.97 -15.57 0.86
CA ALA A 392 -24.67 -16.99 0.93
C ALA A 392 -23.50 -17.31 1.88
N LEU A 393 -22.53 -16.40 2.04
CA LEU A 393 -21.43 -16.57 3.00
C LEU A 393 -21.94 -16.41 4.44
N PHE A 394 -22.77 -15.41 4.71
CA PHE A 394 -23.34 -15.19 6.05
C PHE A 394 -24.22 -16.36 6.50
N ASP A 395 -25.02 -16.94 5.61
CA ASP A 395 -25.86 -18.11 5.92
C ASP A 395 -25.02 -19.30 6.42
N VAL A 396 -23.80 -19.47 5.90
CA VAL A 396 -22.88 -20.51 6.39
C VAL A 396 -22.28 -20.13 7.74
N ILE A 397 -21.80 -18.89 7.88
CA ILE A 397 -21.12 -18.42 9.11
C ILE A 397 -22.06 -18.46 10.32
N GLU A 398 -23.34 -18.10 10.17
CA GLU A 398 -24.32 -18.07 11.25
C GLU A 398 -24.45 -19.42 11.98
N SER A 399 -24.26 -20.53 11.26
CA SER A 399 -24.37 -21.89 11.80
C SER A 399 -23.02 -22.54 12.16
N ALA A 400 -21.91 -21.82 12.01
CA ALA A 400 -20.56 -22.38 12.01
C ALA A 400 -19.88 -22.54 13.39
N GLY A 401 -20.62 -22.33 14.48
CA GLY A 401 -20.09 -22.45 15.85
C GLY A 401 -18.99 -21.44 16.17
N HIS A 402 -17.94 -21.89 16.87
CA HIS A 402 -16.77 -21.08 17.18
C HIS A 402 -15.92 -20.89 15.92
N SER A 403 -16.11 -19.75 15.27
CA SER A 403 -15.56 -19.47 13.95
C SER A 403 -14.58 -18.32 13.92
N TYR A 404 -13.74 -18.34 12.88
CA TYR A 404 -12.79 -17.28 12.55
C TYR A 404 -12.96 -16.92 11.09
N ILE A 405 -12.94 -15.63 10.74
CA ILE A 405 -12.97 -15.15 9.37
C ILE A 405 -11.79 -14.24 9.04
N TRP A 406 -11.15 -14.50 7.90
CA TRP A 406 -10.11 -13.66 7.32
C TRP A 406 -10.45 -13.23 5.89
N TRP A 407 -10.57 -11.91 5.66
CA TRP A 407 -10.92 -11.33 4.35
C TRP A 407 -9.78 -10.57 3.66
N SER A 408 -8.56 -10.63 4.20
CA SER A 408 -7.40 -9.88 3.70
C SER A 408 -7.74 -8.38 3.53
N ASN A 409 -7.35 -7.75 2.42
CA ASN A 409 -7.61 -6.36 2.09
C ASN A 409 -8.71 -6.18 1.02
N ALA A 410 -9.76 -7.01 1.03
CA ALA A 410 -10.81 -7.00 0.00
C ALA A 410 -11.42 -5.61 -0.29
N PHE A 411 -11.51 -4.74 0.74
CA PHE A 411 -12.05 -3.37 0.64
C PHE A 411 -11.00 -2.30 0.29
N PHE A 412 -9.74 -2.71 0.08
CA PHE A 412 -8.58 -1.85 -0.20
C PHE A 412 -7.67 -2.42 -1.32
N THR A 413 -8.28 -2.98 -2.35
CA THR A 413 -7.56 -3.45 -3.54
C THR A 413 -7.47 -2.35 -4.59
N ILE A 414 -6.48 -2.43 -5.49
CA ILE A 414 -6.43 -1.55 -6.68
C ILE A 414 -7.75 -1.59 -7.46
N TYR A 415 -8.37 -2.77 -7.56
CA TYR A 415 -9.69 -2.94 -8.16
C TYR A 415 -10.75 -2.07 -7.47
N SER A 416 -10.83 -2.14 -6.13
CA SER A 416 -11.80 -1.33 -5.37
C SER A 416 -11.55 0.17 -5.49
N HIS A 417 -10.30 0.62 -5.46
CA HIS A 417 -9.94 2.04 -5.65
C HIS A 417 -10.22 2.53 -7.06
N TRP A 418 -10.18 1.65 -8.04
CA TRP A 418 -10.49 2.00 -9.41
C TRP A 418 -11.99 2.24 -9.59
N HIS A 419 -12.81 1.28 -9.17
CA HIS A 419 -14.25 1.24 -9.48
C HIS A 419 -15.13 2.03 -8.51
N PHE A 420 -14.67 2.30 -7.29
CA PHE A 420 -15.48 2.92 -6.26
C PHE A 420 -14.77 4.14 -5.67
N ASN A 421 -15.54 5.16 -5.30
CA ASN A 421 -15.05 6.32 -4.55
C ASN A 421 -14.87 5.98 -3.06
N ALA A 422 -14.28 6.89 -2.27
CA ALA A 422 -14.02 6.65 -0.85
C ALA A 422 -15.27 6.31 -0.04
N GLN A 423 -16.35 7.08 -0.23
CA GLN A 423 -17.62 6.89 0.48
C GLN A 423 -18.28 5.55 0.18
N GLN A 424 -18.24 5.09 -1.08
CA GLN A 424 -18.77 3.78 -1.47
C GLN A 424 -18.01 2.64 -0.80
N ARG A 425 -16.67 2.70 -0.79
CA ARG A 425 -15.85 1.67 -0.11
C ARG A 425 -16.11 1.64 1.39
N GLU A 426 -16.25 2.81 2.02
CA GLU A 426 -16.64 2.90 3.43
C GLU A 426 -18.00 2.25 3.67
N SER A 427 -19.02 2.56 2.85
CA SER A 427 -20.35 1.95 2.97
C SER A 427 -20.28 0.42 2.85
N PHE A 428 -19.61 -0.10 1.82
CA PHE A 428 -19.46 -1.54 1.64
C PHE A 428 -18.82 -2.22 2.85
N TYR A 429 -17.81 -1.57 3.43
CA TYR A 429 -17.11 -2.06 4.61
C TYR A 429 -17.97 -2.02 5.86
N ARG A 430 -18.67 -0.91 6.12
CA ARG A 430 -19.56 -0.77 7.28
C ARG A 430 -20.71 -1.76 7.22
N ASP A 431 -21.30 -1.93 6.03
CA ASP A 431 -22.37 -2.91 5.82
C ASP A 431 -21.84 -4.34 6.02
N TRP A 432 -20.61 -4.66 5.57
CA TRP A 432 -19.97 -5.95 5.81
C TRP A 432 -19.82 -6.25 7.30
N VAL A 433 -19.23 -5.31 8.06
CA VAL A 433 -18.99 -5.46 9.50
C VAL A 433 -20.29 -5.59 10.27
N SER A 434 -21.27 -4.73 9.97
CA SER A 434 -22.58 -4.74 10.62
C SER A 434 -23.33 -6.05 10.37
N SER A 435 -23.39 -6.53 9.11
CA SER A 435 -24.03 -7.80 8.79
C SER A 435 -23.33 -8.99 9.46
N LEU A 436 -22.00 -9.03 9.46
CA LEU A 436 -21.23 -10.10 10.11
C LEU A 436 -21.45 -10.11 11.63
N ALA A 437 -21.46 -8.95 12.26
CA ALA A 437 -21.71 -8.82 13.69
C ALA A 437 -23.16 -9.19 14.07
N GLN A 438 -24.13 -8.93 13.20
CA GLN A 438 -25.51 -9.34 13.40
C GLN A 438 -25.69 -10.87 13.31
N CYS A 439 -25.10 -11.52 12.30
CA CYS A 439 -25.28 -12.96 12.10
C CYS A 439 -24.36 -13.83 12.98
N ALA A 440 -23.14 -13.34 13.27
CA ALA A 440 -22.13 -14.10 14.00
C ALA A 440 -21.32 -13.19 14.95
N PRO A 441 -21.94 -12.61 15.99
CA PRO A 441 -21.31 -11.63 16.88
C PRO A 441 -20.05 -12.14 17.60
N LYS A 442 -19.92 -13.47 17.74
CA LYS A 442 -18.79 -14.14 18.38
C LYS A 442 -17.70 -14.60 17.40
N CYS A 443 -17.92 -14.51 16.09
CA CYS A 443 -16.92 -14.85 15.08
C CYS A 443 -15.70 -13.95 15.26
N ARG A 444 -14.50 -14.54 15.30
CA ARG A 444 -13.25 -13.77 15.37
C ARG A 444 -12.91 -13.24 13.99
N VAL A 445 -12.44 -12.00 13.92
CA VAL A 445 -12.26 -11.29 12.66
C VAL A 445 -10.82 -10.88 12.42
N ASN A 446 -10.35 -11.08 11.19
CA ASN A 446 -9.07 -10.58 10.72
C ASN A 446 -9.16 -10.04 9.28
N GLY A 447 -8.44 -8.97 8.99
CA GLY A 447 -8.34 -8.40 7.64
C GLY A 447 -7.88 -6.95 7.69
N ALA A 448 -8.32 -6.17 6.71
CA ALA A 448 -8.14 -4.73 6.70
C ALA A 448 -9.45 -4.00 6.41
N ASP A 449 -9.54 -2.76 6.90
CA ASP A 449 -10.65 -1.86 6.61
C ASP A 449 -10.52 -1.17 5.23
N HIS A 450 -11.48 -0.28 4.93
CA HIS A 450 -11.52 0.51 3.70
C HIS A 450 -10.44 1.61 3.59
N ASN A 451 -9.57 1.76 4.61
CA ASN A 451 -8.37 2.59 4.65
C ASN A 451 -7.09 1.77 4.81
N ASN A 452 -7.17 0.44 4.62
CA ASN A 452 -6.09 -0.53 4.77
C ASN A 452 -5.55 -0.68 6.21
N CYS A 453 -6.27 -0.20 7.21
CA CYS A 453 -5.91 -0.39 8.61
C CYS A 453 -6.25 -1.81 9.04
N ALA A 454 -5.32 -2.45 9.75
CA ALA A 454 -5.48 -3.84 10.14
C ALA A 454 -6.63 -4.01 11.15
N VAL A 455 -7.35 -5.11 11.00
CA VAL A 455 -8.39 -5.59 11.91
C VAL A 455 -7.93 -6.94 12.38
N ASN A 456 -7.66 -7.12 13.67
CA ASN A 456 -7.09 -8.37 14.19
C ASN A 456 -7.70 -8.75 15.54
N GLY A 457 -7.93 -10.05 15.77
CA GLY A 457 -8.14 -10.66 17.08
C GLY A 457 -9.43 -10.33 17.83
N LEU A 458 -10.29 -9.47 17.30
CA LEU A 458 -11.56 -9.07 17.91
C LEU A 458 -12.69 -10.00 17.46
N THR A 459 -13.78 -10.05 18.22
CA THR A 459 -15.03 -10.64 17.73
C THR A 459 -15.78 -9.63 16.87
N ALA A 460 -16.59 -10.09 15.91
CA ALA A 460 -17.36 -9.23 15.01
C ALA A 460 -18.22 -8.21 15.78
N GLY A 461 -18.94 -8.64 16.83
CA GLY A 461 -19.77 -7.75 17.64
C GLY A 461 -18.96 -6.68 18.40
N ARG A 462 -17.79 -7.04 18.95
CA ARG A 462 -16.90 -6.07 19.61
C ARG A 462 -16.30 -5.11 18.60
N TYR A 463 -15.91 -5.61 17.43
CA TYR A 463 -15.35 -4.81 16.36
C TYR A 463 -16.36 -3.78 15.82
N GLN A 464 -17.61 -4.19 15.60
CA GLN A 464 -18.69 -3.28 15.21
C GLN A 464 -18.89 -2.16 16.23
N GLY A 465 -19.01 -2.49 17.52
CA GLY A 465 -19.21 -1.46 18.55
C GLY A 465 -18.08 -0.43 18.57
N LEU A 466 -16.83 -0.87 18.44
CA LEU A 466 -15.68 0.02 18.32
C LEU A 466 -15.72 0.88 17.05
N LEU A 467 -16.18 0.32 15.93
CA LEU A 467 -16.30 1.02 14.65
C LEU A 467 -17.40 2.09 14.66
N GLU A 468 -18.48 1.89 15.43
CA GLU A 468 -19.58 2.86 15.61
C GLU A 468 -19.19 4.04 16.50
N GLU A 469 -18.25 3.85 17.43
CA GLU A 469 -17.68 4.91 18.28
C GLU A 469 -16.67 5.80 17.54
N GLN A 470 -16.24 5.43 16.33
CA GLN A 470 -15.25 6.17 15.58
C GLN A 470 -15.81 7.44 14.92
N THR A 471 -15.03 8.52 14.99
CA THR A 471 -15.32 9.80 14.30
C THR A 471 -14.24 10.15 13.27
N GLY A 472 -13.54 9.15 12.71
CA GLY A 472 -12.44 9.33 11.74
C GLY A 472 -12.89 9.30 10.28
N GLY A 473 -11.96 9.61 9.37
CA GLY A 473 -12.18 9.58 7.92
C GLY A 473 -10.91 9.15 7.17
N GLU A 474 -10.90 9.27 5.85
CA GLU A 474 -9.77 8.82 5.00
C GLU A 474 -8.39 9.43 5.37
N LEU A 475 -8.39 10.68 5.87
CA LEU A 475 -7.19 11.40 6.30
C LEU A 475 -6.75 10.99 7.71
N ASN A 476 -7.70 10.62 8.57
CA ASN A 476 -7.43 10.26 9.95
C ASN A 476 -8.16 8.94 10.29
N PRO A 477 -7.67 7.80 9.75
CA PRO A 477 -8.20 6.51 10.13
C PRO A 477 -7.78 6.28 11.58
N GLN A 478 -8.76 6.15 12.46
CA GLN A 478 -8.46 5.80 13.83
C GLN A 478 -7.93 4.38 13.86
N THR A 479 -6.74 4.20 14.44
CA THR A 479 -6.25 2.89 14.81
C THR A 479 -7.13 2.38 15.94
N LEU A 480 -8.07 1.51 15.60
CA LEU A 480 -8.73 0.72 16.63
C LEU A 480 -7.66 0.00 17.46
N PRO A 481 -7.95 -0.33 18.74
CA PRO A 481 -7.09 -1.18 19.55
C PRO A 481 -7.09 -2.61 18.98
N CYS A 482 -6.55 -2.75 17.78
CA CYS A 482 -6.06 -3.96 17.18
C CYS A 482 -4.57 -4.03 17.53
N LEU A 483 -4.03 -5.25 17.64
CA LEU A 483 -2.61 -5.43 17.89
C LEU A 483 -1.81 -4.64 16.85
N ASP A 484 -1.02 -3.68 17.32
CA ASP A 484 -0.30 -2.70 16.51
C ASP A 484 0.73 -3.47 15.65
N MET A 485 0.46 -3.56 14.35
CA MET A 485 1.28 -4.37 13.42
C MET A 485 2.10 -3.49 12.50
N GLN A 486 3.39 -3.80 12.40
CA GLN A 486 4.25 -3.33 11.32
C GLN A 486 4.15 -4.34 10.17
N PHE A 487 3.47 -3.97 9.09
CA PHE A 487 3.49 -4.74 7.84
C PHE A 487 4.86 -4.71 7.18
#